data_AF-A0A7S2X5N1-F1
#
_entry.id   AF-A0A7S2X5N1-F1
#
_cell.length_a   1.000
_cell.length_b   1.000
_cell.length_c   1.000
_cell.angle_alpha   90.00
_cell.angle_beta   90.00
_cell.angle_gamma   90.00
#
_symmetry.space_group_name_H-M   'P 1'
#
loop_
_entity.id
_entity.type
_entity.pdbx_description
1 polymer ?
#
loop_
_entity_poly.entity_id
_entity_poly.type
_entity_poly.pdbx_seq_one_letter_code
_entity_poly.pdbx_strand_id
1 'polypeptide(L)'
;MMLFANWRGFSGGQRDMFNEVLKYGSFIVDELVKYEQPVFVYIPPTGQLRGGAWVVVDPTINGEVMEMYADDNARGNVLEPPGAVSIKFRHKDVVAAARRVDHVLKNLYEKLKELADSPDEAKLIKKDIKEREEKILPVYQQIAIEFADLHDRPGRMMAKGVIRQIVSWKNSRRYFFNRLRRKLAENEVSKEIIKADPEITKLSQARLELQSWYEEVAANWDDDVAVYNWLSSEEGKQQLSSHITTLTGDSIAAQVMKLGQNDSNAVLKGLMGLINDLKSQNKNEERDALIQKLRAGV
;
A
#
# COMPACT_ATOMS: atom_id res chain seq x y z
N MET A 1 0.77 2.22 14.86
CA MET A 1 2.17 2.68 14.79
C MET A 1 2.33 3.74 13.71
N MET A 2 3.20 4.74 13.91
CA MET A 2 3.58 5.73 12.89
C MET A 2 5.09 5.68 12.67
N LEU A 3 5.54 5.43 11.44
CA LEU A 3 6.94 5.35 11.04
C LEU A 3 7.29 6.51 10.12
N PHE A 4 8.13 7.43 10.59
CA PHE A 4 8.70 8.48 9.75
C PHE A 4 9.96 7.96 9.07
N ALA A 5 9.80 7.42 7.86
CA ALA A 5 10.83 6.65 7.18
C ALA A 5 11.85 7.54 6.46
N ASN A 6 13.12 7.43 6.83
CA ASN A 6 14.22 8.16 6.18
C ASN A 6 15.53 7.34 6.19
N TRP A 7 15.54 6.26 5.42
CA TRP A 7 16.68 5.34 5.33
C TRP A 7 17.12 5.12 3.89
N ARG A 8 18.44 5.21 3.67
CA ARG A 8 19.08 4.97 2.36
C ARG A 8 19.35 3.50 2.06
N GLY A 9 19.04 2.61 3.01
CA GLY A 9 19.31 1.18 2.94
C GLY A 9 19.87 0.66 4.26
N PHE A 10 20.12 -0.65 4.30
CA PHE A 10 20.88 -1.27 5.39
C PHE A 10 22.38 -1.04 5.20
N SER A 11 23.14 -1.10 6.30
CA SER A 11 24.60 -1.07 6.21
C SER A 11 25.10 -2.33 5.50
N GLY A 12 25.83 -2.14 4.40
CA GLY A 12 26.51 -3.22 3.66
C GLY A 12 27.98 -3.39 4.04
N GLY A 13 28.46 -2.74 5.11
CA GLY A 13 29.85 -2.84 5.54
C GLY A 13 30.18 -4.22 6.11
N GLN A 14 31.39 -4.72 5.85
CA GLN A 14 31.82 -6.07 6.26
C GLN A 14 31.57 -6.36 7.75
N ARG A 15 31.87 -5.39 8.63
CA ARG A 15 31.66 -5.53 10.08
C ARG A 15 30.19 -5.70 10.43
N ASP A 16 29.30 -4.91 9.83
CA ASP A 16 27.87 -4.94 10.17
C ASP A 16 27.20 -6.19 9.58
N MET A 17 27.67 -6.64 8.41
CA MET A 17 27.30 -7.93 7.84
C MET A 17 27.73 -9.10 8.74
N PHE A 18 28.95 -9.06 9.27
CA PHE A 18 29.45 -10.04 10.25
C PHE A 18 28.63 -10.00 11.55
N ASN A 19 28.24 -8.82 12.00
CA ASN A 19 27.35 -8.62 13.16
C ASN A 19 25.86 -8.84 12.82
N GLU A 20 25.56 -9.69 11.85
CA GLU A 20 24.22 -10.21 11.55
C GLU A 20 23.16 -9.13 11.21
N VAL A 21 23.53 -7.98 10.61
CA VAL A 21 22.57 -6.92 10.24
C VAL A 21 21.36 -7.42 9.44
N LEU A 22 21.55 -8.44 8.60
CA LEU A 22 20.47 -9.05 7.82
C LEU A 22 19.43 -9.78 8.69
N LYS A 23 19.87 -10.42 9.77
CA LYS A 23 18.99 -11.11 10.73
C LYS A 23 18.14 -10.11 11.51
N TYR A 24 18.71 -8.97 11.89
CA TYR A 24 17.93 -7.89 12.50
C TYR A 24 16.95 -7.26 11.50
N GLY A 25 17.33 -7.19 10.22
CA GLY A 25 16.42 -6.78 9.15
C GLY A 25 15.20 -7.70 9.00
N SER A 26 15.37 -9.02 9.11
CA SER A 26 14.24 -9.96 9.04
C SER A 26 13.31 -9.86 10.24
N PHE A 27 13.83 -9.56 11.43
CA PHE A 27 12.98 -9.37 12.62
C PHE A 27 11.99 -8.22 12.47
N ILE A 28 12.33 -7.17 11.71
CA ILE A 28 11.38 -6.09 11.40
C ILE A 28 10.17 -6.64 10.63
N VAL A 29 10.43 -7.49 9.63
CA VAL A 29 9.38 -8.12 8.82
C VAL A 29 8.54 -9.07 9.68
N ASP A 30 9.18 -9.92 10.50
CA ASP A 30 8.49 -10.87 11.37
C ASP A 30 7.50 -10.18 12.32
N GLU A 31 7.88 -9.03 12.90
CA GLU A 31 7.03 -8.28 13.81
C GLU A 31 5.93 -7.50 13.08
N LEU A 32 6.18 -7.00 11.87
CA LEU A 32 5.16 -6.33 11.06
C LEU A 32 4.08 -7.29 10.56
N VAL A 33 4.43 -8.54 10.22
CA VAL A 33 3.47 -9.58 9.84
C VAL A 33 2.47 -9.86 10.96
N LYS A 34 2.92 -9.87 12.21
CA LYS A 34 2.08 -10.16 13.39
C LYS A 34 1.30 -8.94 13.89
N TYR A 35 1.61 -7.75 13.39
CA TYR A 35 1.03 -6.52 13.92
C TYR A 35 -0.44 -6.39 13.52
N GLU A 36 -1.32 -6.13 14.49
CA GLU A 36 -2.78 -6.10 14.27
C GLU A 36 -3.39 -4.70 14.22
N GLN A 37 -2.60 -3.66 14.55
CA GLN A 37 -3.08 -2.28 14.62
C GLN A 37 -2.63 -1.47 13.39
N PRO A 38 -3.29 -0.36 13.03
CA PRO A 38 -2.90 0.43 11.87
C PRO A 38 -1.43 0.86 11.92
N VAL A 39 -0.71 0.68 10.82
CA VAL A 39 0.69 1.12 10.64
C VAL A 39 0.75 2.09 9.48
N PHE A 40 1.22 3.30 9.76
CA PHE A 40 1.46 4.30 8.73
C PHE A 40 2.95 4.47 8.52
N VAL A 41 3.42 4.20 7.31
CA VAL A 41 4.78 4.51 6.88
C VAL A 41 4.71 5.81 6.09
N TYR A 42 5.42 6.85 6.55
CA TYR A 42 5.41 8.15 5.91
C TYR A 42 6.84 8.62 5.65
N ILE A 43 7.15 8.88 4.37
CA ILE A 43 8.44 9.46 3.99
C ILE A 43 8.33 11.00 4.10
N PRO A 44 8.99 11.65 5.07
CA PRO A 44 8.85 13.09 5.32
C PRO A 44 9.56 13.94 4.24
N PRO A 45 9.42 15.29 4.27
CA PRO A 45 10.14 16.18 3.36
C PRO A 45 11.63 15.89 3.34
N THR A 46 12.20 15.85 2.13
CA THR A 46 13.61 15.52 1.85
C THR A 46 14.06 14.14 2.34
N GLY A 47 13.16 13.39 2.97
CA GLY A 47 13.34 12.02 3.39
C GLY A 47 13.47 11.09 2.20
N GLN A 48 14.23 10.02 2.38
CA GLN A 48 14.45 9.03 1.34
C GLN A 48 14.22 7.63 1.90
N LEU A 49 13.57 6.78 1.11
CA LEU A 49 13.43 5.36 1.43
C LEU A 49 13.96 4.53 0.27
N ARG A 50 15.06 3.80 0.49
CA ARG A 50 15.77 3.13 -0.62
C ARG A 50 16.13 1.69 -0.37
N GLY A 51 16.24 0.94 -1.46
CA GLY A 51 16.76 -0.42 -1.49
C GLY A 51 16.11 -1.33 -0.45
N GLY A 52 16.93 -2.07 0.30
CA GLY A 52 16.47 -2.99 1.33
C GLY A 52 15.66 -2.33 2.46
N ALA A 53 15.88 -1.04 2.73
CA ALA A 53 15.10 -0.34 3.76
C ALA A 53 13.63 -0.18 3.36
N TRP A 54 13.34 -0.01 2.06
CA TRP A 54 11.96 -0.04 1.57
C TRP A 54 11.35 -1.42 1.76
N VAL A 55 12.09 -2.46 1.39
CA VAL A 55 11.61 -3.85 1.39
C VAL A 55 11.08 -4.28 2.75
N VAL A 56 11.73 -3.89 3.84
CA VAL A 56 11.34 -4.31 5.20
C VAL A 56 10.19 -3.51 5.82
N VAL A 57 9.70 -2.45 5.16
CA VAL A 57 8.55 -1.64 5.61
C VAL A 57 7.48 -1.49 4.54
N ASP A 58 7.53 -2.29 3.49
CA ASP A 58 6.55 -2.25 2.40
C ASP A 58 5.16 -2.68 2.89
N PRO A 59 4.07 -2.00 2.48
CA PRO A 59 2.72 -2.37 2.92
C PRO A 59 2.31 -3.79 2.56
N THR A 60 2.92 -4.41 1.54
CA THR A 60 2.62 -5.79 1.15
C THR A 60 3.04 -6.83 2.20
N ILE A 61 3.88 -6.45 3.17
CA ILE A 61 4.19 -7.30 4.33
C ILE A 61 2.92 -7.62 5.12
N ASN A 62 2.07 -6.61 5.33
CA ASN A 62 0.81 -6.76 6.04
C ASN A 62 -0.23 -5.75 5.50
N GLY A 63 -0.78 -6.08 4.33
CA GLY A 63 -1.72 -5.21 3.61
C GLY A 63 -3.05 -4.98 4.34
N GLU A 64 -3.32 -5.73 5.40
CA GLU A 64 -4.51 -5.57 6.22
C GLU A 64 -4.41 -4.34 7.14
N VAL A 65 -3.20 -3.93 7.55
CA VAL A 65 -3.03 -2.83 8.53
C VAL A 65 -2.02 -1.77 8.11
N MET A 66 -1.15 -2.07 7.14
CA MET A 66 -0.08 -1.16 6.70
C MET A 66 -0.53 -0.28 5.54
N GLU A 67 -0.21 1.01 5.63
CA GLU A 67 -0.38 1.98 4.55
C GLU A 67 0.89 2.83 4.43
N MET A 68 1.32 3.13 3.20
CA MET A 68 2.50 3.96 2.93
C MET A 68 2.13 5.27 2.23
N TYR A 69 2.82 6.33 2.62
CA TYR A 69 2.63 7.71 2.19
C TYR A 69 3.98 8.36 1.94
N ALA A 70 4.01 9.39 1.11
CA ALA A 70 5.21 10.18 0.86
C ALA A 70 4.89 11.68 0.79
N ASP A 71 5.80 12.51 1.27
CA ASP A 71 5.76 13.96 1.06
C ASP A 71 6.06 14.32 -0.40
N ASP A 72 5.62 15.50 -0.84
CA ASP A 72 5.87 16.05 -2.18
C ASP A 72 7.37 16.04 -2.56
N ASN A 73 8.25 16.26 -1.58
CA ASN A 73 9.70 16.36 -1.75
C ASN A 73 10.46 15.10 -1.32
N ALA A 74 9.75 14.01 -0.99
CA ALA A 74 10.37 12.73 -0.67
C ALA A 74 11.05 12.09 -1.90
N ARG A 75 11.90 11.09 -1.66
CA ARG A 75 12.48 10.25 -2.70
C ARG A 75 12.42 8.78 -2.33
N GLY A 76 12.36 7.92 -3.35
CA GLY A 76 12.41 6.48 -3.11
C GLY A 76 12.58 5.68 -4.38
N ASN A 77 13.56 4.79 -4.36
CA ASN A 77 13.87 3.87 -5.43
C ASN A 77 14.85 2.80 -4.92
N VAL A 78 15.18 1.84 -5.77
CA VAL A 78 16.12 0.75 -5.46
C VAL A 78 17.52 1.27 -5.12
N LEU A 79 18.02 2.25 -5.86
CA LEU A 79 19.35 2.85 -5.70
C LEU A 79 19.24 4.37 -5.58
N GLU A 80 20.28 5.01 -5.05
CA GLU A 80 20.45 6.46 -5.17
C GLU A 80 20.73 6.85 -6.62
N PRO A 81 20.34 8.07 -7.06
CA PRO A 81 20.51 8.51 -8.44
C PRO A 81 21.94 8.35 -8.98
N PRO A 82 23.02 8.73 -8.24
CA PRO A 82 24.38 8.50 -8.71
C PRO A 82 24.71 7.01 -8.95
N GLY A 83 24.20 6.12 -8.08
CA GLY A 83 24.35 4.68 -8.23
C GLY A 83 23.55 4.11 -9.42
N ALA A 84 22.37 4.66 -9.69
CA ALA A 84 21.60 4.28 -10.87
C ALA A 84 22.31 4.71 -12.17
N VAL A 85 22.87 5.93 -12.21
CA VAL A 85 23.63 6.45 -13.34
C VAL A 85 24.88 5.62 -13.60
N SER A 86 25.65 5.29 -12.57
CA SER A 86 26.90 4.52 -12.72
C SER A 86 26.68 3.12 -13.35
N ILE A 87 25.49 2.56 -13.20
CA ILE A 87 25.12 1.26 -13.78
C ILE A 87 24.42 1.43 -15.14
N LYS A 88 23.38 2.28 -15.20
CA LYS A 88 22.44 2.35 -16.33
C LYS A 88 22.71 3.46 -17.34
N PHE A 89 23.44 4.50 -16.96
CA PHE A 89 23.73 5.66 -17.82
C PHE A 89 25.21 6.02 -17.73
N ARG A 90 26.04 5.11 -18.24
CA ARG A 90 27.50 5.13 -18.04
C ARG A 90 28.15 6.23 -18.87
N HIS A 91 29.45 6.44 -18.68
CA HIS A 91 30.23 7.45 -19.40
C HIS A 91 29.92 7.53 -20.91
N LYS A 92 29.86 6.37 -21.59
CA LYS A 92 29.53 6.29 -23.02
C LYS A 92 28.15 6.87 -23.36
N ASP A 93 27.16 6.68 -22.49
CA ASP A 93 25.77 7.10 -22.68
C ASP A 93 25.62 8.59 -22.37
N VAL A 94 26.35 9.07 -21.36
CA VAL A 94 26.48 10.51 -21.05
C VAL A 94 27.10 11.26 -22.23
N VAL A 95 28.20 10.75 -22.78
CA VAL A 95 28.84 11.33 -23.98
C VAL A 95 27.91 11.27 -25.19
N ALA A 96 27.20 10.15 -25.40
CA ALA A 96 26.23 10.05 -26.49
C ALA A 96 25.08 11.06 -26.35
N ALA A 97 24.60 11.32 -25.13
CA ALA A 97 23.62 12.36 -24.87
C ALA A 97 24.17 13.75 -25.12
N ALA A 98 25.43 14.01 -24.72
CA ALA A 98 26.11 15.27 -25.00
C ALA A 98 26.25 15.54 -26.49
N ARG A 99 26.67 14.54 -27.28
CA ARG A 99 26.74 14.64 -28.75
C ARG A 99 25.39 14.93 -29.40
N ARG A 100 24.29 14.46 -28.81
CA ARG A 100 22.94 14.67 -29.34
C ARG A 100 22.41 16.07 -29.06
N VAL A 101 22.74 16.66 -27.92
CA VAL A 101 22.12 17.90 -27.41
C VAL A 101 23.04 19.11 -27.50
N ASP A 102 24.35 18.95 -27.30
CA ASP A 102 25.31 20.05 -27.35
C ASP A 102 25.53 20.52 -28.79
N HIS A 103 25.09 21.73 -29.11
CA HIS A 103 25.20 22.31 -30.45
C HIS A 103 26.65 22.41 -30.95
N VAL A 104 27.62 22.70 -30.05
CA VAL A 104 29.04 22.78 -30.42
C VAL A 104 29.58 21.41 -30.83
N LEU A 105 29.35 20.38 -30.01
CA LEU A 105 29.72 19.00 -30.38
C LEU A 105 29.03 18.57 -31.66
N LYS A 106 27.73 18.84 -31.81
CA LYS A 106 26.99 18.48 -33.02
C LYS A 106 27.63 19.07 -34.27
N ASN A 107 27.93 20.37 -34.26
CA ASN A 107 28.60 21.04 -35.37
C ASN A 107 30.01 20.50 -35.64
N LEU A 108 30.79 20.20 -34.59
CA LEU A 108 32.12 19.60 -34.76
C LEU A 108 32.05 18.19 -35.37
N TYR A 109 31.06 17.38 -34.97
CA TYR A 109 30.82 16.06 -35.55
C TYR A 109 30.31 16.12 -37.00
N GLU A 110 29.53 17.13 -37.36
CA GLU A 110 29.11 17.38 -38.74
C GLU A 110 30.31 17.78 -39.60
N LYS A 111 31.13 18.74 -39.16
CA LYS A 111 32.39 19.11 -39.84
C LYS A 111 33.35 17.94 -39.99
N LEU A 112 33.45 17.07 -38.98
CA LEU A 112 34.28 15.88 -39.06
C LEU A 112 33.82 14.90 -40.16
N LYS A 113 32.51 14.84 -40.46
CA LYS A 113 31.99 14.01 -41.55
C LYS A 113 32.29 14.59 -42.93
N GLU A 114 32.25 15.92 -43.06
CA GLU A 114 32.56 16.62 -44.31
C GLU A 114 34.05 16.53 -44.67
N LEU A 115 34.92 16.43 -43.66
CA LEU A 115 36.38 16.39 -43.81
C LEU A 115 36.96 14.97 -43.86
N ALA A 116 36.20 14.00 -44.37
CA ALA A 116 36.63 12.61 -44.47
C ALA A 116 37.92 12.43 -45.30
N ASP A 117 38.17 13.31 -46.27
CA ASP A 117 39.27 13.22 -47.23
C ASP A 117 40.54 14.02 -46.83
N SER A 118 40.51 14.77 -45.72
CA SER A 118 41.63 15.63 -45.25
C SER A 118 42.17 15.17 -43.88
N PRO A 119 43.22 14.33 -43.83
CA PRO A 119 43.69 13.69 -42.60
C PRO A 119 44.16 14.67 -41.51
N ASP A 120 44.82 15.76 -41.90
CA ASP A 120 45.41 16.73 -40.96
C ASP A 120 44.33 17.63 -40.31
N GLU A 121 43.34 18.07 -41.08
CA GLU A 121 42.20 18.85 -40.58
C GLU A 121 41.26 18.00 -39.72
N ALA A 122 41.03 16.74 -40.12
CA ALA A 122 40.26 15.78 -39.31
C ALA A 122 40.91 15.51 -37.95
N LYS A 123 42.25 15.56 -37.85
CA LYS A 123 42.98 15.39 -36.58
C LYS A 123 42.77 16.58 -35.64
N LEU A 124 42.76 17.80 -36.16
CA LEU A 124 42.48 19.02 -35.38
C LEU A 124 41.05 19.00 -34.83
N ILE A 125 40.05 18.67 -35.66
CA ILE A 125 38.66 18.60 -35.21
C ILE A 125 38.44 17.50 -34.17
N LYS A 126 39.09 16.34 -34.31
CA LYS A 126 39.05 15.29 -33.27
C LYS A 126 39.62 15.77 -31.94
N LYS A 127 40.64 16.62 -31.95
CA LYS A 127 41.19 17.25 -30.74
C LYS A 127 40.17 18.21 -30.13
N ASP A 128 39.57 19.08 -30.93
CA ASP A 128 38.55 20.05 -30.47
C ASP A 128 37.32 19.35 -29.88
N ILE A 129 36.88 18.25 -30.50
CA ILE A 129 35.81 17.39 -29.99
C ILE A 129 36.18 16.85 -28.60
N LYS A 130 37.38 16.30 -28.46
CA LYS A 130 37.84 15.73 -27.19
C LYS A 130 37.91 16.78 -26.09
N GLU A 131 38.46 17.96 -26.39
CA GLU A 131 38.52 19.08 -25.44
C GLU A 131 37.12 19.56 -25.02
N ARG A 132 36.17 19.63 -25.97
CA ARG A 132 34.78 19.99 -25.67
C ARG A 132 34.10 18.91 -24.82
N GLU A 133 34.27 17.64 -25.16
CA GLU A 133 33.72 16.51 -24.39
C GLU A 133 34.21 16.55 -22.94
N GLU A 134 35.53 16.68 -22.71
CA GLU A 134 36.12 16.77 -21.38
C GLU A 134 35.58 17.97 -20.59
N LYS A 135 35.40 19.12 -21.24
CA LYS A 135 34.90 20.34 -20.59
C LYS A 135 33.45 20.23 -20.12
N ILE A 136 32.58 19.59 -20.90
CA ILE A 136 31.14 19.53 -20.60
C ILE A 136 30.74 18.28 -19.81
N LEU A 137 31.59 17.25 -19.77
CA LEU A 137 31.30 15.98 -19.14
C LEU A 137 30.80 16.12 -17.68
N PRO A 138 31.39 16.94 -16.80
CA PRO A 138 30.88 17.09 -15.43
C PRO A 138 29.45 17.63 -15.37
N VAL A 139 29.07 18.54 -16.28
CA VAL A 139 27.71 19.09 -16.35
C VAL A 139 26.74 18.02 -16.83
N TYR A 140 27.09 17.24 -17.85
CA TYR A 140 26.26 16.16 -18.35
C TYR A 140 26.13 14.99 -17.36
N GLN A 141 27.13 14.77 -16.50
CA GLN A 141 27.02 13.85 -15.37
C GLN A 141 25.97 14.33 -14.36
N GLN A 142 25.93 15.62 -14.02
CA GLN A 142 24.88 16.16 -13.15
C GLN A 142 23.49 16.09 -13.78
N ILE A 143 23.38 16.36 -15.09
CA ILE A 143 22.12 16.19 -15.83
C ILE A 143 21.65 14.73 -15.77
N ALA A 144 22.56 13.76 -15.92
CA ALA A 144 22.22 12.35 -15.80
C ALA A 144 21.73 11.96 -14.40
N ILE A 145 22.34 12.53 -13.35
CA ILE A 145 21.93 12.33 -11.96
C ILE A 145 20.52 12.91 -11.72
N GLU A 146 20.24 14.13 -12.17
CA GLU A 146 18.90 14.71 -12.08
C GLU A 146 17.89 13.90 -12.88
N PHE A 147 18.25 13.44 -14.08
CA PHE A 147 17.40 12.57 -14.88
C PHE A 147 17.05 11.27 -14.14
N ALA A 148 18.00 10.67 -13.42
CA ALA A 148 17.73 9.54 -12.56
C ALA A 148 16.84 9.93 -11.36
N ASP A 149 17.07 11.07 -10.70
CA ASP A 149 16.26 11.57 -9.58
C ASP A 149 14.78 11.80 -9.97
N LEU A 150 14.49 12.20 -11.21
CA LEU A 150 13.12 12.30 -11.72
C LEU A 150 12.33 10.99 -11.58
N HIS A 151 13.01 9.84 -11.64
CA HIS A 151 12.39 8.53 -11.46
C HIS A 151 12.13 8.19 -9.99
N ASP A 152 12.71 8.94 -9.05
CA ASP A 152 12.62 8.67 -7.62
C ASP A 152 11.52 9.50 -6.94
N ARG A 153 10.83 10.36 -7.70
CA ARG A 153 9.83 11.29 -7.19
C ARG A 153 8.53 10.58 -6.79
N PRO A 154 7.78 11.12 -5.80
CA PRO A 154 6.55 10.52 -5.27
C PRO A 154 5.45 10.32 -6.33
N GLY A 155 5.41 11.18 -7.36
CA GLY A 155 4.48 11.03 -8.48
C GLY A 155 4.60 9.67 -9.16
N ARG A 156 5.82 9.14 -9.33
CA ARG A 156 6.02 7.79 -9.87
C ARG A 156 5.58 6.71 -8.88
N MET A 157 5.81 6.90 -7.58
CA MET A 157 5.38 5.95 -6.56
C MET A 157 3.86 5.79 -6.57
N MET A 158 3.13 6.91 -6.61
CA MET A 158 1.67 6.91 -6.69
C MET A 158 1.18 6.28 -8.00
N ALA A 159 1.78 6.64 -9.14
CA ALA A 159 1.45 6.03 -10.44
C ALA A 159 1.74 4.52 -10.52
N LYS A 160 2.62 4.00 -9.66
CA LYS A 160 2.89 2.55 -9.54
C LYS A 160 2.10 1.87 -8.42
N GLY A 161 1.27 2.60 -7.68
CA GLY A 161 0.44 2.07 -6.61
C GLY A 161 1.23 1.57 -5.39
N VAL A 162 2.48 2.00 -5.20
CA VAL A 162 3.31 1.56 -4.05
C VAL A 162 3.11 2.44 -2.82
N ILE A 163 2.48 3.60 -2.98
CA ILE A 163 2.00 4.46 -1.88
C ILE A 163 0.52 4.76 -2.11
N ARG A 164 -0.23 4.97 -1.02
CA ARG A 164 -1.65 5.33 -1.08
C ARG A 164 -1.84 6.75 -1.57
N GLN A 165 -1.09 7.70 -1.02
CA GLN A 165 -1.26 9.11 -1.34
C GLN A 165 0.03 9.91 -1.10
N ILE A 166 0.19 10.99 -1.87
CA ILE A 166 1.18 12.02 -1.60
C ILE A 166 0.58 13.02 -0.62
N VAL A 167 1.19 13.16 0.55
CA VAL A 167 0.68 13.97 1.66
C VAL A 167 1.71 15.03 2.01
N SER A 168 1.38 16.29 1.73
CA SER A 168 2.26 17.41 2.07
C SER A 168 2.45 17.55 3.58
N TRP A 169 3.70 17.75 4.02
CA TRP A 169 4.05 17.88 5.44
C TRP A 169 3.23 18.92 6.19
N LYS A 170 2.93 20.07 5.56
CA LYS A 170 2.12 21.14 6.17
C LYS A 170 0.74 20.65 6.63
N ASN A 171 0.14 19.72 5.89
CA ASN A 171 -1.19 19.17 6.17
C ASN A 171 -1.15 17.77 6.82
N SER A 172 0.04 17.17 6.92
CA SER A 172 0.24 15.79 7.38
C SER A 172 -0.41 15.50 8.73
N ARG A 173 -0.25 16.39 9.72
CA ARG A 173 -0.87 16.22 11.05
C ARG A 173 -2.38 16.08 10.97
N ARG A 174 -3.05 16.98 10.23
CA ARG A 174 -4.51 16.96 10.08
C ARG A 174 -4.97 15.70 9.34
N TYR A 175 -4.25 15.36 8.27
CA TYR A 175 -4.52 14.16 7.48
C TYR A 175 -4.43 12.89 8.32
N PHE A 176 -3.27 12.64 8.95
CA PHE A 176 -3.04 11.43 9.74
C PHE A 176 -3.89 11.35 11.00
N PHE A 177 -4.27 12.48 11.60
CA PHE A 177 -5.22 12.50 12.70
C PHE A 177 -6.58 11.90 12.30
N ASN A 178 -7.15 12.35 11.18
CA ASN A 178 -8.43 11.85 10.69
C ASN A 178 -8.30 10.41 10.19
N ARG A 179 -7.24 10.12 9.41
CA ARG A 179 -7.00 8.76 8.90
C ARG A 179 -6.83 7.74 10.02
N LEU A 180 -6.06 8.06 11.07
CA LEU A 180 -5.87 7.16 12.21
C LEU A 180 -7.19 6.88 12.93
N ARG A 181 -7.97 7.93 13.25
CA ARG A 181 -9.25 7.77 13.94
C ARG A 181 -10.21 6.89 13.15
N ARG A 182 -10.30 7.12 11.83
CA ARG A 182 -11.07 6.26 10.92
C ARG A 182 -10.58 4.82 10.95
N LYS A 183 -9.28 4.57 10.73
CA LYS A 183 -8.74 3.19 10.68
C LYS A 183 -8.93 2.42 11.99
N LEU A 184 -8.87 3.10 13.14
CA LEU A 184 -9.16 2.48 14.43
C LEU A 184 -10.64 2.07 14.52
N ALA A 185 -11.57 2.99 14.21
CA ALA A 185 -12.99 2.70 14.22
C ALA A 185 -13.38 1.60 13.21
N GLU A 186 -12.84 1.65 11.99
CA GLU A 186 -13.02 0.60 10.98
C GLU A 186 -12.55 -0.76 11.50
N ASN A 187 -11.40 -0.81 12.17
CA ASN A 187 -10.85 -2.06 12.70
C ASN A 187 -11.72 -2.66 13.81
N GLU A 188 -12.32 -1.83 14.66
CA GLU A 188 -13.25 -2.28 15.69
C GLU A 188 -14.48 -2.94 15.06
N VAL A 189 -15.16 -2.24 14.15
CA VAL A 189 -16.34 -2.77 13.46
C VAL A 189 -16.01 -3.99 12.59
N SER A 190 -14.86 -3.97 11.89
CA SER A 190 -14.42 -5.11 11.08
C SER A 190 -14.23 -6.39 11.92
N LYS A 191 -13.77 -6.25 13.17
CA LYS A 191 -13.65 -7.39 14.10
C LYS A 191 -15.02 -7.91 14.54
N GLU A 192 -16.05 -7.07 14.60
CA GLU A 192 -17.42 -7.49 14.88
C GLU A 192 -18.02 -8.22 13.67
N ILE A 193 -17.79 -7.73 12.45
CA ILE A 193 -18.21 -8.38 11.20
C ILE A 193 -17.60 -9.79 11.09
N ILE A 194 -16.30 -9.94 11.34
CA ILE A 194 -15.61 -11.24 11.33
C ILE A 194 -16.18 -12.21 12.37
N LYS A 195 -16.64 -11.70 13.53
CA LYS A 195 -17.30 -12.54 14.55
C LYS A 195 -18.71 -12.96 14.14
N ALA A 196 -19.41 -12.10 13.39
CA ALA A 196 -20.76 -12.35 12.93
C ALA A 196 -20.81 -13.39 11.80
N ASP A 197 -19.82 -13.38 10.90
CA ASP A 197 -19.73 -14.36 9.82
C ASP A 197 -18.35 -15.07 9.78
N PRO A 198 -18.27 -16.35 10.20
CA PRO A 198 -17.03 -17.11 10.19
C PRO A 198 -16.40 -17.35 8.80
N GLU A 199 -17.15 -17.16 7.70
CA GLU A 199 -16.58 -17.25 6.35
C GLU A 199 -15.74 -16.00 6.00
N ILE A 200 -15.98 -14.86 6.69
CA ILE A 200 -15.16 -13.65 6.58
C ILE A 200 -13.94 -13.79 7.49
N THR A 201 -12.76 -14.01 6.90
CA THR A 201 -11.54 -14.33 7.66
C THR A 201 -10.53 -13.18 7.71
N LYS A 202 -10.66 -12.19 6.82
CA LYS A 202 -9.72 -11.06 6.70
C LYS A 202 -10.39 -9.73 7.00
N LEU A 203 -9.62 -8.78 7.53
CA LEU A 203 -10.09 -7.40 7.75
C LEU A 203 -10.43 -6.72 6.42
N SER A 204 -9.71 -7.03 5.33
CA SER A 204 -9.99 -6.51 4.00
C SER A 204 -11.36 -6.91 3.49
N GLN A 205 -11.80 -8.14 3.73
CA GLN A 205 -13.15 -8.61 3.38
C GLN A 205 -14.21 -7.90 4.23
N ALA A 206 -14.00 -7.86 5.55
CA ALA A 206 -14.91 -7.15 6.47
C ALA A 206 -15.05 -5.65 6.14
N ARG A 207 -13.97 -5.02 5.65
CA ARG A 207 -14.00 -3.62 5.20
C ARG A 207 -14.77 -3.42 3.91
N LEU A 208 -14.86 -4.43 3.03
CA LEU A 208 -15.69 -4.34 1.82
C LEU A 208 -17.17 -4.36 2.19
N GLU A 209 -17.57 -5.19 3.16
CA GLU A 209 -18.93 -5.16 3.72
C GLU A 209 -19.21 -3.82 4.41
N LEU A 210 -18.28 -3.35 5.24
CA LEU A 210 -18.44 -2.05 5.90
C LEU A 210 -18.56 -0.90 4.89
N GLN A 211 -17.82 -0.96 3.78
CA GLN A 211 -17.89 0.01 2.70
C GLN A 211 -19.24 -0.05 1.99
N SER A 212 -19.76 -1.25 1.67
CA SER A 212 -21.06 -1.38 1.00
C SER A 212 -22.19 -0.80 1.86
N TRP A 213 -22.16 -1.02 3.17
CA TRP A 213 -23.15 -0.46 4.11
C TRP A 213 -23.06 1.07 4.21
N TYR A 214 -21.85 1.63 4.13
CA TYR A 214 -21.69 3.09 4.08
C TYR A 214 -22.22 3.69 2.78
N GLU A 215 -21.99 3.00 1.65
CA GLU A 215 -22.41 3.44 0.32
C GLU A 215 -23.95 3.53 0.16
N GLU A 216 -24.71 2.83 1.00
CA GLU A 216 -26.17 2.99 1.10
C GLU A 216 -26.59 4.37 1.64
N VAL A 217 -25.75 5.02 2.43
CA VAL A 217 -26.06 6.26 3.14
C VAL A 217 -25.32 7.47 2.56
N ALA A 218 -24.10 7.26 2.05
CA ALA A 218 -23.25 8.33 1.52
C ALA A 218 -22.33 7.83 0.39
N ALA A 219 -22.03 8.71 -0.57
CA ALA A 219 -21.38 8.29 -1.82
C ALA A 219 -19.83 8.20 -1.76
N ASN A 220 -19.16 8.82 -0.79
CA ASN A 220 -17.70 8.97 -0.82
C ASN A 220 -17.00 8.27 0.35
N TRP A 221 -16.66 7.00 0.15
CA TRP A 221 -15.89 6.21 1.11
C TRP A 221 -14.48 6.77 1.35
N ASP A 222 -13.89 7.55 0.44
CA ASP A 222 -12.53 8.07 0.62
C ASP A 222 -12.45 9.28 1.57
N ASP A 223 -13.58 9.87 1.98
CA ASP A 223 -13.59 10.96 2.96
C ASP A 223 -13.41 10.44 4.39
N ASP A 224 -12.17 10.55 4.90
CA ASP A 224 -11.81 10.08 6.23
C ASP A 224 -12.66 10.69 7.36
N VAL A 225 -13.10 11.94 7.22
CA VAL A 225 -13.89 12.63 8.25
C VAL A 225 -15.34 12.17 8.20
N ALA A 226 -15.93 12.11 7.00
CA ALA A 226 -17.32 11.69 6.83
C ALA A 226 -17.54 10.25 7.29
N VAL A 227 -16.64 9.33 6.90
CA VAL A 227 -16.72 7.91 7.31
C VAL A 227 -16.55 7.77 8.82
N TYR A 228 -15.55 8.44 9.41
CA TYR A 228 -15.38 8.39 10.86
C TYR A 228 -16.59 8.93 11.62
N ASN A 229 -17.14 10.06 11.18
CA ASN A 229 -18.30 10.67 11.83
C ASN A 229 -19.49 9.70 11.82
N TRP A 230 -19.75 9.03 10.69
CA TRP A 230 -20.78 8.00 10.60
C TRP A 230 -20.51 6.83 11.58
N LEU A 231 -19.30 6.24 11.55
CA LEU A 231 -18.93 5.15 12.45
C LEU A 231 -19.09 5.52 13.95
N SER A 232 -18.88 6.80 14.28
CA SER A 232 -18.96 7.30 15.67
C SER A 232 -20.35 7.79 16.08
N SER A 233 -21.24 8.05 15.13
CA SER A 233 -22.59 8.58 15.37
C SER A 233 -23.52 7.51 15.95
N GLU A 234 -24.54 7.94 16.70
CA GLU A 234 -25.52 7.00 17.27
C GLU A 234 -26.38 6.37 16.18
N GLU A 235 -26.76 7.14 15.16
CA GLU A 235 -27.48 6.62 13.99
C GLU A 235 -26.65 5.58 13.24
N GLY A 236 -25.37 5.87 12.99
CA GLY A 236 -24.47 4.94 12.31
C GLY A 236 -24.26 3.64 13.11
N LYS A 237 -24.07 3.73 14.43
CA LYS A 237 -23.96 2.53 15.29
C LYS A 237 -25.23 1.67 15.26
N GLN A 238 -26.42 2.29 15.26
CA GLN A 238 -27.69 1.55 15.17
C GLN A 238 -27.82 0.84 13.82
N GLN A 239 -27.46 1.52 12.73
CA GLN A 239 -27.42 0.91 11.38
C GLN A 239 -26.46 -0.28 11.35
N LEU A 240 -25.22 -0.08 11.78
CA LEU A 240 -24.20 -1.13 11.84
C LEU A 240 -24.66 -2.34 12.65
N SER A 241 -25.25 -2.11 13.84
CA SER A 241 -25.78 -3.20 14.67
C SER A 241 -26.90 -3.98 13.96
N SER A 242 -27.77 -3.31 13.22
CA SER A 242 -28.81 -3.94 12.41
C SER A 242 -28.22 -4.78 11.27
N HIS A 243 -27.24 -4.24 10.53
CA HIS A 243 -26.55 -4.98 9.47
C HIS A 243 -25.81 -6.20 10.03
N ILE A 244 -25.09 -6.06 11.13
CA ILE A 244 -24.37 -7.16 11.80
C ILE A 244 -25.35 -8.24 12.28
N THR A 245 -26.52 -7.86 12.83
CA THR A 245 -27.54 -8.83 13.25
C THR A 245 -28.10 -9.61 12.06
N THR A 246 -28.36 -8.93 10.95
CA THR A 246 -28.81 -9.55 9.70
C THR A 246 -27.77 -10.51 9.16
N LEU A 247 -26.51 -10.06 9.05
CA LEU A 247 -25.37 -10.87 8.61
C LEU A 247 -25.19 -12.12 9.48
N THR A 248 -25.31 -11.98 10.81
CA THR A 248 -25.22 -13.12 11.74
C THR A 248 -26.35 -14.13 11.46
N GLY A 249 -27.57 -13.64 11.25
CA GLY A 249 -28.73 -14.49 10.92
C GLY A 249 -28.52 -15.27 9.62
N ASP A 250 -28.04 -14.59 8.58
CA ASP A 250 -27.76 -15.19 7.27
C ASP A 250 -26.61 -16.20 7.34
N SER A 251 -25.54 -15.90 8.09
CA SER A 251 -24.42 -16.82 8.31
C SER A 251 -24.86 -18.08 9.05
N ILE A 252 -25.68 -17.95 10.11
CA ILE A 252 -26.25 -19.10 10.83
C ILE A 252 -27.14 -19.93 9.90
N ALA A 253 -28.01 -19.28 9.12
CA ALA A 253 -28.88 -19.99 8.17
C ALA A 253 -28.05 -20.78 7.14
N ALA A 254 -27.00 -20.19 6.59
CA ALA A 254 -26.08 -20.86 5.68
C ALA A 254 -25.36 -22.05 6.33
N GLN A 255 -24.94 -21.91 7.60
CA GLN A 255 -24.35 -23.02 8.36
C GLN A 255 -25.34 -24.16 8.59
N VAL A 256 -26.60 -23.84 8.96
CA VAL A 256 -27.66 -24.85 9.14
C VAL A 256 -27.94 -25.57 7.82
N MET A 257 -27.96 -24.87 6.70
CA MET A 257 -28.10 -25.48 5.36
C MET A 257 -26.95 -26.44 5.05
N LYS A 258 -25.70 -26.03 5.34
CA LYS A 258 -24.51 -26.88 5.15
C LYS A 258 -24.55 -28.13 6.03
N LEU A 259 -25.01 -28.00 7.28
CA LEU A 259 -25.23 -29.14 8.19
C LEU A 259 -26.34 -30.05 7.67
N GLY A 260 -27.45 -29.51 7.17
CA GLY A 260 -28.58 -30.27 6.65
C GLY A 260 -28.26 -31.03 5.35
N GLN A 261 -27.39 -30.49 4.51
CA GLN A 261 -26.84 -31.19 3.33
C GLN A 261 -26.00 -32.41 3.72
N ASN A 262 -25.33 -32.36 4.87
CA ASN A 262 -24.55 -33.48 5.39
C ASN A 262 -25.43 -34.51 6.12
N ASP A 263 -26.33 -34.05 6.99
CA ASP A 263 -27.26 -34.90 7.73
C ASP A 263 -28.56 -34.14 8.08
N SER A 264 -29.58 -34.34 7.25
CA SER A 264 -30.91 -33.77 7.44
C SER A 264 -31.61 -34.26 8.72
N ASN A 265 -31.37 -35.50 9.16
CA ASN A 265 -31.98 -36.06 10.36
C ASN A 265 -31.38 -35.43 11.62
N ALA A 266 -30.08 -35.16 11.63
CA ALA A 266 -29.41 -34.47 12.74
C ALA A 266 -29.97 -33.05 12.93
N VAL A 267 -30.18 -32.30 11.84
CA VAL A 267 -30.78 -30.96 11.91
C VAL A 267 -32.20 -31.02 12.47
N LEU A 268 -33.04 -31.96 12.00
CA LEU A 268 -34.39 -32.16 12.55
C LEU A 268 -34.38 -32.53 14.03
N LYS A 269 -33.43 -33.38 14.46
CA LYS A 269 -33.25 -33.75 15.88
C LYS A 269 -32.87 -32.54 16.74
N GLY A 270 -31.97 -31.69 16.25
CA GLY A 270 -31.59 -30.43 16.90
C GLY A 270 -32.77 -29.47 17.04
N LEU A 271 -33.55 -29.31 15.97
CA LEU A 271 -34.74 -28.45 15.94
C LEU A 271 -35.83 -28.94 16.90
N MET A 272 -36.08 -30.26 16.97
CA MET A 272 -36.97 -30.84 17.99
C MET A 272 -36.46 -30.60 19.42
N GLY A 273 -35.14 -30.64 19.62
CA GLY A 273 -34.50 -30.28 20.88
C GLY A 273 -34.80 -28.83 21.29
N LEU A 274 -34.67 -27.88 20.35
CA LEU A 274 -34.97 -26.47 20.58
C LEU A 274 -36.44 -26.24 20.98
N ILE A 275 -37.38 -26.89 20.29
CA ILE A 275 -38.82 -26.81 20.61
C ILE A 275 -39.10 -27.32 22.04
N ASN A 276 -38.46 -28.43 22.43
CA ASN A 276 -38.60 -28.99 23.77
C ASN A 276 -37.96 -28.10 24.84
N ASP A 277 -36.85 -27.43 24.52
CA ASP A 277 -36.20 -26.50 25.43
C ASP A 277 -37.03 -25.24 25.66
N LEU A 278 -37.62 -24.64 24.61
CA LEU A 278 -38.55 -23.52 24.75
C LEU A 278 -39.76 -23.89 25.62
N LYS A 279 -40.25 -25.12 25.50
CA LYS A 279 -41.30 -25.66 26.38
C LYS A 279 -40.82 -25.78 27.83
N SER A 280 -39.58 -26.21 28.07
CA SER A 280 -39.01 -26.36 29.42
C SER A 280 -38.82 -25.00 30.12
N GLN A 281 -38.47 -23.96 29.35
CA GLN A 281 -38.30 -22.58 29.81
C GLN A 281 -39.62 -21.80 29.93
N ASN A 282 -40.77 -22.45 29.72
CA ASN A 282 -42.10 -21.82 29.74
C ASN A 282 -42.33 -20.71 28.68
N LYS A 283 -41.52 -20.69 27.61
CA LYS A 283 -41.62 -19.75 26.48
C LYS A 283 -42.60 -20.25 25.41
N ASN A 284 -43.86 -20.43 25.81
CA ASN A 284 -44.87 -21.06 24.94
C ASN A 284 -45.21 -20.24 23.68
N GLU A 285 -45.17 -18.90 23.76
CA GLU A 285 -45.42 -18.02 22.60
C GLU A 285 -44.35 -18.17 21.51
N GLU A 286 -43.06 -18.15 21.89
CA GLU A 286 -41.93 -18.35 20.96
C GLU A 286 -41.97 -19.75 20.33
N ARG A 287 -42.32 -20.76 21.13
CA ARG A 287 -42.48 -22.15 20.65
C ARG A 287 -43.58 -22.26 19.60
N ASP A 288 -44.75 -21.69 19.88
CA ASP A 288 -45.91 -21.83 19.00
C ASP A 288 -45.71 -21.03 17.69
N ALA A 289 -45.05 -19.86 17.77
CA ALA A 289 -44.63 -19.10 16.59
C ALA A 289 -43.64 -19.88 15.70
N LEU A 290 -42.66 -20.56 16.30
CA LEU A 290 -41.70 -21.39 15.57
C LEU A 290 -42.38 -22.57 14.86
N ILE A 291 -43.29 -23.27 15.57
CA ILE A 291 -44.06 -24.38 14.99
C ILE A 291 -44.93 -23.89 13.83
N GLN A 292 -45.53 -22.70 13.95
CA GLN A 292 -46.35 -22.12 12.89
C GLN A 292 -45.54 -21.82 11.63
N LYS A 293 -44.34 -21.22 11.77
CA LYS A 293 -43.41 -20.97 10.66
C LYS A 293 -43.02 -22.28 9.94
N LEU A 294 -42.64 -23.30 10.70
CA LEU A 294 -42.28 -24.62 10.16
C LEU A 294 -43.43 -25.29 9.39
N ARG A 295 -44.68 -25.17 9.89
CA ARG A 295 -45.86 -25.69 9.19
C ARG A 295 -46.20 -24.91 7.92
N ALA A 296 -45.88 -23.62 7.90
CA ALA A 296 -46.08 -22.76 6.73
C ALA A 296 -45.01 -22.98 5.63
N GLY A 297 -43.92 -23.70 5.93
CA GLY A 297 -42.86 -24.01 4.98
C GLY A 297 -41.92 -22.82 4.70
N VAL A 298 -41.89 -21.82 5.58
CA VAL A 298 -41.03 -20.62 5.51
C VAL A 298 -40.44 -20.33 6.89
#